data_AF-A0A7R9E3F4-F1
#
_entry.id   AF-A0A7R9E3F4-F1
#
_cell.length_a   1.000
_cell.length_b   1.000
_cell.length_c   1.000
_cell.angle_alpha   90.00
_cell.angle_beta   90.00
_cell.angle_gamma   90.00
#
_symmetry.space_group_name_H-M   'P 1'
#
loop_
_entity.id
_entity.type
_entity.pdbx_description
1 polymer ?
#
loop_
_entity_poly.entity_id
_entity_poly.type
_entity_poly.pdbx_seq_one_letter_code
_entity_poly.pdbx_strand_id
1 'polypeptide(L)'
;MKESMLGPILHVVVVGFHHKKGCQVEFSFPPLIPGSEPDSNTCPPGWKYLPTLALPDGSHNFEADTVYFHLPSLTNPKQTVYGISCFRQIPVEGWFAKYIDKGNAKHSRLTGVSLRFTSQVESLATGEC
;
A
#
# COMPACT_ATOMS: atom_id res chain seq x y z
N MET A 1 18.82 14.39 -17.64
CA MET A 1 18.47 13.04 -18.10
C MET A 1 18.52 12.09 -16.90
N LYS A 2 17.40 11.85 -16.22
CA LYS A 2 17.31 10.96 -15.03
C LYS A 2 16.00 10.15 -15.03
N GLU A 3 15.41 9.90 -16.20
CA GLU A 3 14.08 9.29 -16.29
C GLU A 3 14.10 7.76 -16.51
N SER A 4 15.27 7.12 -16.68
CA SER A 4 15.33 5.75 -17.22
C SER A 4 15.85 4.64 -16.28
N MET A 5 15.74 4.78 -14.95
CA MET A 5 16.19 3.72 -14.00
C MET A 5 15.16 3.26 -12.97
N LEU A 6 13.92 3.77 -12.98
CA LEU A 6 12.88 3.24 -12.11
C LEU A 6 12.33 1.96 -12.76
N GLY A 7 12.60 0.81 -12.14
CA GLY A 7 12.01 -0.46 -12.56
C GLY A 7 10.48 -0.43 -12.50
N PRO A 8 9.80 -1.52 -12.91
CA PRO A 8 8.34 -1.59 -12.98
C PRO A 8 7.65 -1.64 -11.60
N ILE A 9 8.33 -1.19 -10.54
CA ILE A 9 7.84 -1.15 -9.16
C ILE A 9 8.26 0.20 -8.59
N LEU A 10 7.30 1.10 -8.40
CA LEU A 10 7.57 2.45 -7.86
C LEU A 10 7.82 2.45 -6.35
N HIS A 11 6.97 1.75 -5.58
CA HIS A 11 7.05 1.63 -4.12
C HIS A 11 6.54 0.27 -3.67
N VAL A 12 7.06 -0.24 -2.56
CA VAL A 12 6.50 -1.33 -1.78
C VAL A 12 5.99 -0.72 -0.48
N VAL A 13 4.73 -0.98 -0.11
CA VAL A 13 4.09 -0.32 1.04
C VAL A 13 3.37 -1.35 1.89
N VAL A 14 3.64 -1.35 3.20
CA VAL A 14 2.90 -2.15 4.17
C VAL A 14 1.78 -1.29 4.75
N VAL A 15 0.55 -1.81 4.69
CA VAL A 15 -0.63 -1.18 5.28
C VAL A 15 -1.15 -2.05 6.41
N GLY A 16 -1.35 -1.45 7.57
CA GLY A 16 -1.95 -2.08 8.74
C GLY A 16 -3.27 -1.42 9.13
N PHE A 17 -3.93 -1.97 10.15
CA PHE A 17 -5.19 -1.44 10.68
C PHE A 17 -5.06 -1.12 12.18
N HIS A 18 -5.30 0.14 12.54
CA HIS A 18 -5.36 0.59 13.93
C HIS A 18 -6.81 0.83 14.33
N HIS A 19 -7.32 0.10 15.32
CA HIS A 19 -8.73 0.13 15.77
C HIS A 19 -9.33 1.53 16.05
N LYS A 20 -8.52 2.54 16.39
CA LYS A 20 -8.97 3.96 16.52
C LYS A 20 -8.75 4.84 15.29
N LYS A 21 -7.79 4.52 14.42
CA LYS A 21 -7.33 5.40 13.33
C LYS A 21 -7.67 4.85 11.94
N GLY A 22 -8.15 3.61 11.86
CA GLY A 22 -8.38 2.91 10.61
C GLY A 22 -7.10 2.40 9.96
N CYS A 23 -7.13 2.26 8.63
CA CYS A 23 -6.01 1.79 7.83
C CYS A 23 -4.88 2.84 7.79
N GLN A 24 -3.63 2.41 8.00
CA GLN A 24 -2.46 3.29 8.00
C GLN A 24 -1.28 2.66 7.26
N VAL A 25 -0.41 3.47 6.67
CA VAL A 25 0.88 3.02 6.15
C VAL A 25 1.81 2.76 7.34
N GLU A 26 2.28 1.52 7.49
CA GLU A 26 3.26 1.17 8.52
C GLU A 26 4.70 1.24 8.00
N PHE A 27 4.88 1.05 6.70
CA PHE A 27 6.19 1.09 6.05
C PHE A 27 6.06 1.39 4.56
N SER A 28 7.05 2.08 3.98
CA SER A 28 7.17 2.26 2.54
C SER A 28 8.63 2.29 2.08
N PHE A 29 8.88 1.68 0.92
CA PHE A 29 10.19 1.72 0.27
C PHE A 29 10.07 1.82 -1.26
N PRO A 30 10.69 2.83 -1.90
CA PRO A 30 11.21 4.05 -1.28
C PRO A 30 10.11 4.80 -0.50
N PRO A 31 10.47 5.71 0.43
CA PRO A 31 9.48 6.47 1.18
C PRO A 31 8.48 7.19 0.25
N LEU A 32 7.19 7.18 0.62
CA LEU A 32 6.13 7.83 -0.18
C LEU A 32 6.32 9.34 -0.30
N ILE A 33 6.97 9.96 0.68
CA ILE A 33 7.34 11.37 0.66
C ILE A 33 8.87 11.44 0.68
N PRO A 34 9.52 12.04 -0.32
CA PRO A 34 10.98 12.14 -0.35
C PRO A 34 11.53 12.80 0.92
N GLY A 35 12.50 12.15 1.56
CA GLY A 35 13.12 12.63 2.79
C GLY A 35 12.35 12.32 4.08
N SER A 36 11.19 11.65 4.01
CA SER A 36 10.55 11.09 5.21
C SER A 36 11.21 9.77 5.62
N GLU A 37 11.04 9.41 6.89
CA GLU A 37 11.41 8.08 7.38
C GLU A 37 10.57 6.98 6.67
N PRO A 38 11.12 5.76 6.47
CA PRO A 38 10.41 4.67 5.82
C PRO A 38 9.13 4.22 6.55
N ASP A 39 9.07 4.37 7.86
CA ASP A 39 7.94 4.03 8.74
C ASP A 39 6.97 5.20 8.99
N SER A 40 7.11 6.28 8.21
CA SER A 40 6.17 7.39 8.27
C SER A 40 4.77 6.95 7.82
N ASN A 41 3.77 7.28 8.64
CA ASN A 41 2.36 7.03 8.33
C ASN A 41 1.77 8.06 7.34
N THR A 42 2.57 9.03 6.87
CA THR A 42 2.10 10.13 6.04
C THR A 42 2.05 9.74 4.56
N CYS A 43 0.90 9.91 3.93
CA CYS A 43 0.75 9.79 2.48
C CYS A 43 0.80 11.17 1.81
N PRO A 44 1.32 11.27 0.57
CA PRO A 44 1.17 12.49 -0.21
C PRO A 44 -0.32 12.81 -0.45
N PRO A 45 -0.70 14.09 -0.61
CA PRO A 45 -2.12 14.49 -0.65
C PRO A 45 -2.97 13.74 -1.69
N GLY A 46 -2.40 13.46 -2.87
CA GLY A 46 -3.08 12.71 -3.94
C GLY A 46 -3.33 11.23 -3.61
N TRP A 47 -2.60 10.67 -2.63
CA TRP A 47 -2.68 9.26 -2.21
C TRP A 47 -3.23 9.12 -0.79
N LYS A 48 -3.92 10.12 -0.25
CA LYS A 48 -4.47 10.08 1.13
C LYS A 48 -5.37 8.88 1.42
N TYR A 49 -5.99 8.28 0.40
CA TYR A 49 -6.84 7.09 0.52
C TYR A 49 -6.14 5.76 0.21
N LEU A 50 -4.83 5.79 -0.10
CA LEU A 50 -4.04 4.60 -0.38
C LEU A 50 -4.23 3.50 0.70
N PRO A 51 -4.20 3.80 2.01
CA PRO A 51 -4.37 2.75 3.03
C PRO A 51 -5.72 2.04 2.94
N THR A 52 -6.81 2.78 2.77
CA THR A 52 -8.16 2.20 2.70
C THR A 52 -8.40 1.44 1.40
N LEU A 53 -7.77 1.86 0.28
CA LEU A 53 -7.81 1.13 -0.98
C LEU A 53 -7.01 -0.17 -0.92
N ALA A 54 -5.87 -0.16 -0.24
CA ALA A 54 -5.04 -1.34 -0.07
C ALA A 54 -5.67 -2.36 0.89
N LEU A 55 -6.28 -1.90 1.98
CA LEU A 55 -6.98 -2.75 2.95
C LEU A 55 -8.43 -2.30 3.11
N PRO A 56 -9.36 -2.81 2.28
CA PRO A 56 -10.78 -2.47 2.36
C PRO A 56 -11.41 -2.95 3.66
N ASP A 57 -12.47 -2.26 4.10
CA ASP A 57 -13.16 -2.56 5.36
C ASP A 57 -13.61 -4.03 5.48
N GLY A 58 -14.12 -4.62 4.39
CA GLY A 58 -14.58 -6.02 4.36
C GLY A 58 -13.47 -7.09 4.39
N SER A 59 -12.18 -6.71 4.42
CA SER A 59 -11.04 -7.64 4.39
C SER A 59 -11.03 -8.65 5.56
N HIS A 60 -11.62 -8.29 6.71
CA HIS A 60 -11.75 -9.18 7.86
C HIS A 60 -12.64 -10.40 7.62
N ASN A 61 -13.42 -10.43 6.54
CA ASN A 61 -14.25 -11.58 6.17
C ASN A 61 -13.50 -12.66 5.38
N PHE A 62 -12.25 -12.42 5.00
CA PHE A 62 -11.47 -13.30 4.13
C PHE A 62 -10.15 -13.69 4.78
N GLU A 63 -9.77 -14.98 4.72
CA GLU A 63 -8.47 -15.42 5.21
C GLU A 63 -7.34 -14.81 4.37
N ALA A 64 -7.51 -14.68 3.07
CA ALA A 64 -6.59 -13.96 2.18
C ALA A 64 -7.34 -13.47 0.94
N ASP A 65 -6.90 -12.36 0.36
CA ASP A 65 -7.44 -11.86 -0.91
C ASP A 65 -6.45 -10.91 -1.62
N THR A 66 -6.75 -10.56 -2.87
CA THR A 66 -6.03 -9.57 -3.67
C THR A 66 -6.94 -8.45 -4.17
N VAL A 67 -6.56 -7.20 -3.92
CA VAL A 67 -7.27 -5.99 -4.33
C VAL A 67 -6.47 -5.25 -5.40
N TYR A 68 -7.13 -4.84 -6.47
CA TYR A 68 -6.54 -4.03 -7.54
C TYR A 68 -7.17 -2.64 -7.54
N PHE A 69 -6.36 -1.60 -7.59
CA PHE A 69 -6.84 -0.21 -7.58
C PHE A 69 -5.94 0.72 -8.38
N HIS A 70 -6.41 1.94 -8.59
CA HIS A 70 -5.68 2.99 -9.31
C HIS A 70 -5.46 4.18 -8.40
N LEU A 71 -4.31 4.84 -8.57
CA LEU A 71 -3.99 6.11 -7.94
C LEU A 71 -3.63 7.13 -9.02
N PRO A 72 -3.90 8.42 -8.81
CA PRO A 72 -3.38 9.46 -9.70
C PRO A 72 -1.85 9.48 -9.63
N SER A 73 -1.17 9.72 -10.75
CA SER A 73 0.26 10.02 -10.70
C SER A 73 0.51 11.33 -9.95
N LEU A 74 1.57 11.36 -9.14
CA LEU A 74 1.99 12.54 -8.37
C LEU A 74 2.78 13.55 -9.22
N THR A 75 3.27 13.13 -10.39
CA THR A 75 4.15 13.94 -11.25
C THR A 75 3.48 14.33 -12.57
N ASN A 76 2.56 13.52 -13.09
CA ASN A 76 1.90 13.75 -14.38
C ASN A 76 0.40 13.42 -14.32
N PRO A 77 -0.50 14.41 -14.42
CA PRO A 77 -1.95 14.20 -14.30
C PRO A 77 -2.55 13.31 -15.41
N LYS A 78 -1.85 13.08 -16.52
CA LYS A 78 -2.29 12.19 -17.61
C LYS A 78 -1.91 10.72 -17.38
N GLN A 79 -1.30 10.40 -16.26
CA GLN A 79 -0.83 9.05 -15.93
C GLN A 79 -1.53 8.52 -14.67
N THR A 80 -1.69 7.20 -14.65
CA THR A 80 -2.23 6.46 -13.51
C THR A 80 -1.19 5.51 -12.95
N VAL A 81 -1.33 5.22 -11.67
CA VAL A 81 -0.44 4.37 -10.90
C VAL A 81 -1.26 3.16 -10.44
N TYR A 82 -0.87 1.97 -10.87
CA TYR A 82 -1.59 0.73 -10.57
C TYR A 82 -1.17 0.18 -9.21
N GLY A 83 -2.12 0.02 -8.30
CA GLY A 83 -1.90 -0.62 -7.00
C GLY A 83 -2.41 -2.06 -7.00
N ILE A 84 -1.57 -2.98 -6.54
CA ILE A 84 -1.93 -4.39 -6.32
C ILE A 84 -1.72 -4.68 -4.85
N SER A 85 -2.76 -5.09 -4.15
CA SER A 85 -2.72 -5.35 -2.72
C SER A 85 -3.03 -6.81 -2.40
N CYS A 86 -2.18 -7.52 -1.65
CA CYS A 86 -2.45 -8.90 -1.22
C CYS A 86 -2.41 -9.03 0.31
N PHE A 87 -3.52 -9.35 0.96
CA PHE A 87 -3.55 -9.50 2.42
C PHE A 87 -3.83 -10.94 2.83
N ARG A 88 -3.41 -11.29 4.05
CA ARG A 88 -3.74 -12.55 4.71
C ARG A 88 -3.95 -12.32 6.21
N GLN A 89 -4.95 -12.98 6.79
CA GLN A 89 -5.16 -13.04 8.23
C GLN A 89 -4.12 -13.98 8.85
N ILE A 90 -3.43 -13.48 9.86
CA ILE A 90 -2.48 -14.29 10.64
C ILE A 90 -3.19 -14.75 11.91
N PRO A 91 -3.38 -16.08 12.10
CA PRO A 91 -3.91 -16.62 13.34
C PRO A 91 -3.03 -16.24 14.52
N VAL A 92 -3.66 -15.83 15.61
CA VAL A 92 -2.99 -15.52 16.89
C VAL A 92 -2.36 -16.80 17.47
N GLU A 93 -2.95 -17.97 17.20
CA GLU A 93 -2.47 -19.24 17.72
C GLU A 93 -1.28 -19.76 16.89
N GLY A 94 -0.13 -19.98 17.54
CA GLY A 94 1.06 -20.61 16.95
C GLY A 94 2.18 -19.67 16.48
N TRP A 95 1.94 -18.37 16.35
CA TRP A 95 2.96 -17.41 15.84
C TRP A 95 3.76 -16.69 16.94
N PHE A 96 3.26 -16.64 18.18
CA PHE A 96 3.93 -15.94 19.30
C PHE A 96 5.23 -16.58 19.78
N ALA A 97 5.57 -17.79 19.33
CA ALA A 97 6.76 -18.49 19.82
C ALA A 97 8.06 -18.12 19.11
N LYS A 98 8.03 -17.42 17.96
CA LYS A 98 9.24 -17.26 17.12
C LYS A 98 9.73 -15.84 16.87
N TYR A 99 8.91 -14.77 16.92
CA TYR A 99 9.36 -13.47 16.39
C TYR A 99 8.88 -12.17 17.08
N ILE A 100 8.02 -12.18 18.10
CA ILE A 100 7.57 -10.94 18.76
C ILE A 100 7.72 -11.06 20.28
N ASP A 101 8.50 -10.15 20.86
CA ASP A 101 8.66 -9.94 22.29
C ASP A 101 7.29 -9.77 22.98
N LYS A 102 7.18 -10.35 24.17
CA LYS A 102 5.94 -10.51 24.93
C LYS A 102 5.45 -9.18 25.48
N GLY A 103 4.79 -8.39 24.65
CA GLY A 103 4.19 -7.13 25.09
C GLY A 103 2.98 -6.78 24.26
N ASN A 104 1.80 -7.23 24.71
CA ASN A 104 0.49 -6.74 24.27
C ASN A 104 -0.08 -7.35 22.97
N ALA A 105 -0.45 -8.63 23.05
CA ALA A 105 -1.20 -9.35 22.01
C ALA A 105 -2.69 -9.39 22.33
N LYS A 106 -3.46 -8.44 21.80
CA LYS A 106 -4.91 -8.58 21.60
C LYS A 106 -5.21 -8.01 20.22
N HIS A 107 -5.85 -8.82 19.37
CA HIS A 107 -6.23 -8.60 17.96
C HIS A 107 -5.28 -9.22 16.93
N SER A 108 -5.87 -9.98 16.01
CA SER A 108 -5.28 -10.42 14.76
C SER A 108 -4.69 -9.21 14.04
N ARG A 109 -3.40 -9.26 13.67
CA ARG A 109 -2.80 -8.26 12.79
C ARG A 109 -2.97 -8.73 11.35
N LEU A 110 -3.68 -7.94 10.55
CA LEU A 110 -3.56 -7.97 9.10
C LEU A 110 -2.24 -7.26 8.76
N THR A 111 -1.21 -8.01 8.40
CA THR A 111 0.05 -7.45 7.89
C THR A 111 -0.05 -7.29 6.37
N GLY A 112 0.05 -6.05 5.91
CA GLY A 112 -0.14 -5.70 4.50
C GLY A 112 0.96 -6.23 3.57
N VAL A 113 0.53 -6.96 2.54
CA VAL A 113 0.49 -6.45 1.17
C VAL A 113 1.78 -5.86 0.60
N SER A 114 2.30 -6.46 -0.47
CA SER A 114 3.29 -5.85 -1.36
C SER A 114 2.60 -5.06 -2.47
N LEU A 115 2.52 -3.73 -2.35
CA LEU A 115 2.12 -2.88 -3.49
C LEU A 115 3.16 -3.00 -4.62
N ARG A 116 2.71 -3.31 -5.83
CA ARG A 116 3.53 -3.30 -7.05
C ARG A 116 2.98 -2.28 -8.03
N PHE A 117 3.73 -1.21 -8.28
CA PHE A 117 3.32 -0.14 -9.19
C PHE A 117 3.98 -0.29 -10.56
N THR A 118 3.22 -0.77 -11.55
CA THR A 118 3.71 -0.90 -12.93
C THR A 118 3.60 0.41 -13.70
N SER A 119 4.55 0.68 -14.59
CA SER A 119 4.64 1.90 -15.40
C SER A 119 3.55 1.99 -16.47
N GLN A 120 2.97 3.20 -16.56
CA GLN A 120 2.42 3.88 -17.76
C GLN A 120 1.53 3.06 -18.72
N VAL A 121 0.22 3.30 -18.62
CA VAL A 121 -0.64 3.25 -19.81
C VAL A 121 -0.86 4.70 -20.24
N GLU A 122 -0.27 5.11 -21.36
CA GLU A 122 -0.67 6.35 -22.00
C GLU A 122 -2.13 6.21 -22.43
N SER A 123 -3.00 7.06 -21.89
CA SER A 123 -4.33 7.21 -22.45
C SER A 123 -4.15 7.73 -23.87
N LEU A 124 -4.40 6.88 -24.87
CA LEU A 124 -4.62 7.28 -26.26
C LEU A 124 -5.91 8.11 -26.33
N ALA A 125 -5.86 9.32 -25.80
CA ALA A 125 -6.84 10.36 -26.04
C ALA A 125 -6.28 11.28 -27.13
N THR A 126 -6.00 10.73 -28.31
CA THR A 126 -6.03 11.51 -29.56
C THR A 126 -7.49 11.71 -29.92
N GLY A 127 -8.15 12.60 -29.18
CA GLY A 127 -9.47 13.11 -29.54
C GLY A 127 -9.31 14.46 -30.20
N GLU A 128 -8.94 14.44 -31.49
CA GLU A 128 -9.32 15.54 -32.38
C GLU A 128 -10.84 15.41 -32.61
N CYS A 129 -11.57 16.44 -32.19
CA CYS A 129 -12.85 16.85 -32.74
C CYS A 129 -12.80 18.37 -32.94
#